data_AF-A0A134CK49-F1
#
_entry.id   AF-A0A134CK49-F1
#
_cell.length_a   1.000
_cell.length_b   1.000
_cell.length_c   1.000
_cell.angle_alpha   90.00
_cell.angle_beta   90.00
_cell.angle_gamma   90.00
#
_symmetry.space_group_name_H-M   'P 1'
#
loop_
_entity.id
_entity.type
_entity.pdbx_description
1 polymer ?
#
loop_
_entity_poly.entity_id
_entity_poly.type
_entity_poly.pdbx_seq_one_letter_code
_entity_poly.pdbx_strand_id
1 'polypeptide(L)'
;MRGDFMIRDLSWYLILLCPVSAVGILWHTVAALQVALLVFIGIGWIVPIVYQLFRFRQRGEDYYRSRAVAHVVIWPSLIVFLTLFCWCLLNGWQALYQDSYILFVLAALVCMISFVILSAFAVEGAVWCYRYLKGKSDFIQYWLTTAFLSGVIPFSVIVALLPVMWYQMNMMAPFMLIFFLAAVLKQIFVIKLVLVMGFFAFYFYFALTGVRKKRFVQTVVSALFYVALVFLPSVIFHYLPVDSPFLMVADPLLLLTVPVLSDLCLCGLSIYGGEKVVAVFFDGE
;
A
#
# COMPACT_ATOMS: atom_id res chain seq x y z
N MET A 1 13.60 -23.48 -11.89
CA MET A 1 14.57 -22.77 -11.00
C MET A 1 14.01 -21.52 -10.31
N ARG A 2 12.70 -21.38 -10.03
CA ARG A 2 12.12 -20.22 -9.27
C ARG A 2 11.63 -20.58 -7.86
N GLY A 3 11.16 -21.80 -7.64
CA GLY A 3 10.60 -22.24 -6.35
C GLY A 3 11.63 -22.31 -5.22
N ASP A 4 12.79 -22.91 -5.47
CA ASP A 4 13.81 -23.14 -4.42
C ASP A 4 14.40 -21.84 -3.86
N PHE A 5 14.50 -20.80 -4.68
CA PHE A 5 14.98 -19.48 -4.26
C PHE A 5 13.97 -18.75 -3.38
N MET A 6 12.68 -18.86 -3.71
CA MET A 6 11.61 -18.25 -2.91
C MET A 6 11.53 -18.92 -1.53
N ILE A 7 11.60 -20.26 -1.48
CA ILE A 7 11.55 -21.03 -0.24
C ILE A 7 12.75 -20.68 0.65
N ARG A 8 13.94 -20.56 0.07
CA ARG A 8 15.14 -20.18 0.84
C ARG A 8 15.08 -18.75 1.36
N ASP A 9 14.64 -17.78 0.56
CA ASP A 9 14.53 -16.39 1.02
C ASP A 9 13.45 -16.26 2.11
N LEU A 10 12.32 -16.97 1.95
CA LEU A 10 11.25 -17.02 2.95
C LEU A 10 11.72 -17.68 4.25
N SER A 11 12.47 -18.77 4.19
CA SER A 11 12.97 -19.44 5.40
C SER A 11 13.91 -18.55 6.19
N TRP A 12 14.78 -17.79 5.54
CA TRP A 12 15.62 -16.79 6.20
C TRP A 12 14.80 -15.69 6.90
N TYR A 13 13.75 -15.19 6.25
CA TYR A 13 12.88 -14.19 6.86
C TYR A 13 12.12 -14.75 8.07
N LEU A 14 11.63 -15.99 8.00
CA LEU A 14 10.97 -16.64 9.12
C LEU A 14 11.93 -16.87 10.29
N ILE A 15 13.14 -17.37 10.03
CA ILE A 15 14.17 -17.59 11.06
C ILE A 15 14.53 -16.29 11.76
N LEU A 16 14.55 -15.18 11.03
CA LEU A 16 14.97 -13.89 11.56
C LEU A 16 13.83 -13.16 12.30
N LEU A 17 12.59 -13.26 11.82
CA LEU A 17 11.45 -12.51 12.36
C LEU A 17 10.66 -13.25 13.44
N CYS A 18 10.51 -14.57 13.33
CA CYS A 18 9.73 -15.36 14.29
C CYS A 18 10.30 -15.35 15.71
N PRO A 19 11.62 -15.38 15.94
CA PRO A 19 12.17 -15.26 17.30
C PRO A 19 11.91 -13.89 17.91
N VAL A 20 11.95 -12.82 17.12
CA VAL A 20 11.70 -11.45 17.60
C VAL A 20 10.28 -11.32 18.13
N SER A 21 9.29 -11.83 17.38
CA SER A 21 7.90 -11.82 17.83
C SER A 21 7.67 -12.74 19.03
N ALA A 22 8.32 -13.92 19.06
CA ALA A 22 8.23 -14.85 20.19
C ALA A 22 8.76 -14.24 21.51
N VAL A 23 9.93 -13.60 21.48
CA VAL A 23 10.57 -13.03 22.68
C VAL A 23 9.71 -11.94 23.31
N GLY A 24 9.09 -11.06 22.51
CA GLY A 24 8.20 -10.02 23.03
C GLY A 24 6.96 -10.59 23.72
N ILE A 25 6.38 -11.63 23.14
CA ILE A 25 5.19 -12.30 23.68
C ILE A 25 5.53 -13.04 24.98
N LEU A 26 6.68 -13.70 25.04
CA LEU A 26 7.14 -14.49 26.20
C LEU A 26 7.61 -13.65 27.39
N TRP A 27 7.99 -12.38 27.19
CA TRP A 27 8.46 -11.52 28.29
C TRP A 27 7.31 -10.82 29.04
N HIS A 28 6.08 -10.88 28.51
CA HIS A 28 4.84 -10.42 29.18
C HIS A 28 4.79 -8.98 29.71
N THR A 29 5.69 -8.10 29.26
CA THR A 29 5.64 -6.67 29.61
C THR A 29 5.19 -5.85 28.41
N VAL A 30 4.45 -4.78 28.65
CA VAL A 30 4.03 -3.84 27.61
C VAL A 30 5.24 -3.30 26.84
N ALA A 31 6.32 -2.97 27.55
CA ALA A 31 7.55 -2.49 26.95
C ALA A 31 8.21 -3.55 26.03
N ALA A 32 8.32 -4.80 26.48
CA ALA A 32 8.90 -5.86 25.65
C ALA A 32 8.06 -6.16 24.41
N LEU A 33 6.72 -6.14 24.53
CA LEU A 33 5.81 -6.34 23.40
C LEU A 33 5.94 -5.20 22.37
N GLN A 34 5.98 -3.95 22.83
CA GLN A 34 6.16 -2.78 21.96
C GLN A 34 7.51 -2.82 21.25
N VAL A 35 8.60 -3.10 21.98
CA VAL A 35 9.94 -3.21 21.39
C VAL A 35 9.99 -4.35 20.39
N ALA A 36 9.46 -5.53 20.72
CA ALA A 36 9.43 -6.66 19.79
C ALA A 36 8.63 -6.36 18.52
N LEU A 37 7.48 -5.67 18.63
CA LEU A 37 6.70 -5.25 17.48
C LEU A 37 7.47 -4.25 16.61
N LEU A 38 8.10 -3.24 17.22
CA LEU A 38 8.89 -2.24 16.49
C LEU A 38 10.10 -2.87 15.80
N VAL A 39 10.79 -3.79 16.47
CA VAL A 39 11.92 -4.53 15.91
C VAL A 39 11.44 -5.44 14.78
N PHE A 40 10.32 -6.15 14.94
CA PHE A 40 9.71 -6.96 13.89
C PHE A 40 9.38 -6.11 12.65
N ILE A 41 8.73 -4.96 12.85
CA ILE A 41 8.38 -4.03 11.76
C ILE A 41 9.65 -3.52 11.08
N GLY A 42 10.62 -3.02 11.84
CA GLY A 42 11.84 -2.39 11.31
C GLY A 42 12.74 -3.38 10.59
N ILE A 43 13.02 -4.52 11.22
CA ILE A 43 13.84 -5.59 10.64
C ILE A 43 13.14 -6.17 9.40
N GLY A 44 11.85 -6.47 9.50
CA GLY A 44 11.08 -7.03 8.41
C GLY A 44 10.91 -6.07 7.23
N TRP A 45 11.07 -4.76 7.45
CA TRP A 45 11.10 -3.79 6.37
C TRP A 45 12.49 -3.66 5.75
N ILE A 46 13.51 -3.37 6.57
CA ILE A 46 14.83 -2.94 6.09
C ILE A 46 15.65 -4.11 5.56
N VAL A 47 15.71 -5.24 6.27
CA VAL A 47 16.60 -6.36 5.93
C VAL A 47 16.29 -6.94 4.54
N PRO A 48 15.03 -7.22 4.18
CA PRO A 48 14.70 -7.69 2.84
C PRO A 48 15.11 -6.70 1.75
N ILE A 49 14.91 -5.40 1.96
CA ILE A 49 15.29 -4.36 0.98
C ILE A 49 16.79 -4.38 0.74
N VAL A 50 17.58 -4.27 1.81
CA VAL A 50 19.06 -4.24 1.73
C VAL A 50 19.59 -5.52 1.09
N TYR A 51 19.04 -6.68 1.48
CA TYR A 51 19.44 -7.97 0.93
C TYR A 51 19.21 -8.06 -0.59
N GLN A 52 18.04 -7.62 -1.07
CA GLN A 52 17.74 -7.64 -2.50
C GLN A 52 18.60 -6.63 -3.29
N LEU A 53 18.85 -5.44 -2.73
CA LEU A 53 19.75 -4.46 -3.35
C LEU A 53 21.20 -4.96 -3.42
N PHE A 54 21.67 -5.69 -2.41
CA PHE A 54 22.98 -6.32 -2.42
C PHE A 54 23.08 -7.41 -3.50
N ARG A 55 22.06 -8.26 -3.64
CA ARG A 55 21.98 -9.25 -4.71
C ARG A 55 21.92 -8.62 -6.10
N PHE A 56 21.20 -7.50 -6.26
CA PHE A 56 21.21 -6.72 -7.50
C PHE A 56 22.63 -6.26 -7.83
N ARG A 57 23.38 -5.72 -6.86
CA ARG A 57 24.77 -5.29 -7.08
C ARG A 57 25.69 -6.43 -7.51
N GLN A 58 25.47 -7.65 -7.01
CA GLN A 58 26.28 -8.81 -7.35
C GLN A 58 25.93 -9.44 -8.70
N ARG A 59 24.64 -9.52 -9.04
CA ARG A 59 24.15 -10.29 -10.19
C ARG A 59 23.67 -9.43 -11.37
N GLY A 60 23.44 -8.13 -11.16
CA GLY A 60 22.96 -7.20 -12.17
C GLY A 60 21.52 -7.43 -12.64
N GLU A 61 20.76 -8.35 -12.03
CA GLU A 61 19.41 -8.67 -12.48
C GLU A 61 18.35 -7.70 -11.92
N ASP A 62 17.63 -7.03 -12.82
CA ASP A 62 16.49 -6.14 -12.52
C ASP A 62 15.41 -6.76 -11.62
N TYR A 63 15.34 -8.09 -11.56
CA TYR A 63 14.42 -8.82 -10.69
C TYR A 63 14.61 -8.46 -9.21
N TYR A 64 15.85 -8.40 -8.72
CA TYR A 64 16.11 -8.10 -7.31
C TYR A 64 15.77 -6.64 -6.98
N ARG A 65 16.02 -5.70 -7.91
CA ARG A 65 15.62 -4.30 -7.75
C ARG A 65 14.10 -4.15 -7.66
N SER A 66 13.37 -4.87 -8.52
CA SER A 66 11.91 -4.87 -8.52
C SER A 66 11.34 -5.46 -7.22
N ARG A 67 11.95 -6.53 -6.69
CA ARG A 67 11.57 -7.09 -5.38
C ARG A 67 11.78 -6.11 -4.24
N ALA A 68 12.89 -5.39 -4.23
CA ALA A 68 13.16 -4.38 -3.20
C ALA A 68 12.08 -3.29 -3.19
N VAL A 69 11.73 -2.76 -4.37
CA VAL A 69 10.68 -1.73 -4.51
C VAL A 69 9.30 -2.26 -4.11
N ALA A 70 8.94 -3.47 -4.55
CA ALA A 70 7.67 -4.08 -4.17
C ALA A 70 7.58 -4.28 -2.64
N HIS A 71 8.67 -4.71 -2.00
CA HIS A 71 8.72 -4.91 -0.54
C HIS A 71 8.60 -3.61 0.25
N VAL A 72 9.18 -2.51 -0.25
CA VAL A 72 9.06 -1.17 0.36
C VAL A 72 7.61 -0.78 0.61
N VAL A 73 6.71 -1.14 -0.31
CA VAL A 73 5.28 -0.79 -0.23
C VAL A 73 4.45 -1.90 0.44
N ILE A 74 4.69 -3.16 0.09
CA ILE A 74 3.88 -4.29 0.57
C ILE A 74 4.05 -4.50 2.07
N TRP A 75 5.27 -4.37 2.61
CA TRP A 75 5.49 -4.61 4.02
C TRP A 75 4.76 -3.60 4.92
N PRO A 76 4.90 -2.28 4.76
CA PRO A 76 4.10 -1.31 5.51
C PRO A 76 2.60 -1.51 5.33
N SER A 77 2.15 -1.85 4.12
CA SER A 77 0.73 -2.11 3.85
C SER A 77 0.21 -3.28 4.68
N LEU A 78 0.96 -4.38 4.75
CA LEU A 78 0.61 -5.53 5.56
C LEU A 78 0.74 -5.27 7.07
N ILE A 79 1.68 -4.44 7.52
CA ILE A 79 1.76 -4.03 8.93
C ILE A 79 0.53 -3.21 9.36
N VAL A 80 0.09 -2.28 8.50
CA VAL A 80 -1.16 -1.53 8.74
C VAL A 80 -2.34 -2.50 8.82
N PHE A 81 -2.43 -3.46 7.90
CA PHE A 81 -3.46 -4.48 7.91
C PHE A 81 -3.40 -5.35 9.18
N LEU A 82 -2.22 -5.84 9.57
CA LEU A 82 -2.00 -6.62 10.79
C LEU A 82 -2.44 -5.86 12.04
N THR A 83 -2.06 -4.60 12.16
CA THR A 83 -2.33 -3.79 13.36
C THR A 83 -3.83 -3.60 13.54
N LEU A 84 -4.53 -3.22 12.46
CA LEU A 84 -5.98 -3.07 12.48
C LEU A 84 -6.70 -4.41 12.68
N PHE A 85 -6.23 -5.48 12.05
CA PHE A 85 -6.77 -6.83 12.23
C PHE A 85 -6.64 -7.30 13.70
N CYS A 86 -5.47 -7.13 14.32
CA CYS A 86 -5.26 -7.46 15.73
C CYS A 86 -6.14 -6.61 16.65
N TRP A 87 -6.33 -5.32 16.33
CA TRP A 87 -7.23 -4.45 17.07
C TRP A 87 -8.68 -4.93 17.04
N CYS A 88 -9.19 -5.38 15.88
CA CYS A 88 -10.54 -5.93 15.76
C CYS A 88 -10.78 -7.13 16.66
N LEU A 89 -9.75 -7.95 16.85
CA LEU A 89 -9.83 -9.19 17.60
C LEU A 89 -9.41 -9.02 19.06
N LEU A 90 -9.23 -7.79 19.56
CA LEU A 90 -8.68 -7.51 20.89
C LEU A 90 -9.41 -8.28 22.00
N ASN A 91 -10.75 -8.29 21.97
CA ASN A 91 -11.56 -9.03 22.94
C ASN A 91 -11.32 -10.55 22.84
N GLY A 92 -11.19 -11.09 21.62
CA GLY A 92 -10.88 -12.50 21.40
C GLY A 92 -9.48 -12.87 21.86
N TRP A 93 -8.49 -12.00 21.60
CA TRP A 93 -7.12 -12.14 22.11
C TRP A 93 -7.08 -12.12 23.64
N GLN A 94 -7.85 -11.22 24.26
CA GLN A 94 -7.94 -11.12 25.71
C GLN A 94 -8.60 -12.36 26.33
N ALA A 95 -9.69 -12.86 25.76
CA ALA A 95 -10.34 -14.09 26.21
C ALA A 95 -9.38 -15.29 26.09
N LEU A 96 -8.71 -15.44 24.95
CA LEU A 96 -7.74 -16.51 24.73
C LEU A 96 -6.56 -16.44 25.71
N TYR A 97 -6.08 -15.23 26.00
CA TYR A 97 -5.02 -15.00 26.99
C TYR A 97 -5.44 -15.42 28.40
N GLN A 98 -6.69 -15.12 28.79
CA GLN A 98 -7.25 -15.47 30.10
C GLN A 98 -7.52 -16.98 30.23
N ASP A 99 -8.02 -17.62 29.16
CA ASP A 99 -8.32 -19.06 29.16
C ASP A 99 -7.04 -19.91 29.14
N SER A 100 -6.12 -19.58 28.23
CA SER A 100 -4.85 -20.31 28.11
C SER A 100 -3.79 -19.45 27.44
N TYR A 101 -2.82 -19.02 28.26
CA TYR A 101 -1.68 -18.27 27.77
C TYR A 101 -0.92 -19.00 26.64
N ILE A 102 -0.75 -20.32 26.75
CA ILE A 102 -0.03 -21.11 25.72
C ILE A 102 -0.75 -21.04 24.37
N LEU A 103 -2.08 -21.17 24.37
CA LEU A 103 -2.88 -21.06 23.15
C LEU A 103 -2.79 -19.64 22.56
N PHE A 104 -2.78 -18.62 23.41
CA PHE A 104 -2.56 -17.23 22.98
C PHE A 104 -1.22 -17.06 22.27
N VAL A 105 -0.12 -17.56 22.85
CA VAL A 105 1.22 -17.47 22.23
C VAL A 105 1.25 -18.18 20.89
N LEU A 106 0.72 -19.41 20.82
CA LEU A 106 0.69 -20.19 19.58
C LEU A 106 -0.14 -19.49 18.49
N ALA A 107 -1.31 -18.97 18.83
CA ALA A 107 -2.16 -18.23 17.89
C ALA A 107 -1.48 -16.96 17.39
N ALA A 108 -0.83 -16.19 18.27
CA ALA A 108 -0.08 -15.01 17.89
C ALA A 108 1.11 -15.34 16.97
N LEU A 109 1.86 -16.42 17.25
CA LEU A 109 2.96 -16.87 16.39
C LEU A 109 2.46 -17.33 15.01
N VAL A 110 1.38 -18.11 14.95
CA VAL A 110 0.76 -18.52 13.68
C VAL A 110 0.31 -17.29 12.88
N CYS A 111 -0.29 -16.30 13.54
CA CYS A 111 -0.65 -15.05 12.88
C CYS A 111 0.58 -14.35 12.28
N MET A 112 1.64 -14.14 13.06
CA MET A 112 2.88 -13.48 12.59
C MET A 112 3.55 -14.24 11.44
N ILE A 113 3.66 -15.57 11.54
CA ILE A 113 4.20 -16.44 10.48
C ILE A 113 3.37 -16.29 9.20
N SER A 114 2.05 -16.35 9.31
CA SER A 114 1.14 -16.23 8.17
C SER A 114 1.31 -14.89 7.46
N PHE A 115 1.54 -13.82 8.22
CA PHE A 115 1.83 -12.49 7.67
C PHE A 115 3.16 -12.41 6.94
N VAL A 116 4.23 -13.00 7.48
CA VAL A 116 5.53 -13.06 6.80
C VAL A 116 5.40 -13.84 5.48
N ILE A 117 4.71 -14.98 5.50
CA ILE A 117 4.45 -15.79 4.30
C ILE A 117 3.64 -15.00 3.28
N LEU A 118 2.54 -14.37 3.69
CA LEU A 118 1.70 -13.54 2.83
C LEU A 118 2.50 -12.40 2.20
N SER A 119 3.40 -11.75 2.95
CA SER A 119 4.26 -10.69 2.43
C SER A 119 5.18 -11.18 1.31
N ALA A 120 5.78 -12.36 1.47
CA ALA A 120 6.65 -12.93 0.45
C ALA A 120 5.89 -13.24 -0.84
N PHE A 121 4.70 -13.85 -0.73
CA PHE A 121 3.85 -14.14 -1.89
C PHE A 121 3.34 -12.86 -2.57
N ALA A 122 2.93 -11.86 -1.80
CA ALA A 122 2.48 -10.58 -2.33
C ALA A 122 3.61 -9.89 -3.12
N VAL A 123 4.84 -9.91 -2.60
CA VAL A 123 6.01 -9.35 -3.30
C VAL A 123 6.29 -10.07 -4.61
N GLU A 124 6.30 -11.41 -4.60
CA GLU A 124 6.51 -12.18 -5.84
C GLU A 124 5.38 -11.94 -6.86
N GLY A 125 4.13 -11.88 -6.40
CA GLY A 125 2.98 -11.57 -7.25
C GLY A 125 3.11 -10.19 -7.89
N ALA A 126 3.46 -9.16 -7.11
CA ALA A 126 3.66 -7.81 -7.62
C ALA A 126 4.81 -7.74 -8.65
N VAL A 127 5.93 -8.41 -8.38
CA VAL A 127 7.08 -8.44 -9.31
C VAL A 127 6.75 -9.22 -10.57
N TRP A 128 6.00 -10.31 -10.46
CA TRP A 128 5.53 -11.07 -11.62
C TRP A 128 4.64 -10.21 -12.51
N CYS A 129 3.63 -9.53 -11.94
CA CYS A 129 2.77 -8.60 -12.65
C CYS A 129 3.58 -7.48 -13.33
N TYR A 130 4.51 -6.86 -12.59
CA TYR A 130 5.37 -5.82 -13.12
C TYR A 130 6.20 -6.31 -14.31
N ARG A 131 6.86 -7.47 -14.21
CA ARG A 131 7.68 -8.01 -15.30
C ARG A 131 6.85 -8.42 -16.52
N TYR A 132 5.65 -8.94 -16.29
CA TYR A 132 4.72 -9.27 -17.38
C TYR A 132 4.29 -8.01 -18.17
N LEU A 133 4.20 -6.86 -17.50
CA LEU A 133 3.68 -5.63 -18.08
C LEU A 133 4.78 -4.66 -18.56
N LYS A 134 6.00 -4.73 -17.99
CA LYS A 134 7.15 -3.90 -18.33
C LYS A 134 7.48 -3.89 -19.84
N GLY A 135 7.26 -5.01 -20.54
CA GLY A 135 7.58 -5.14 -21.96
C GLY A 135 6.51 -4.64 -22.93
N LYS A 136 5.36 -4.15 -22.45
CA LYS A 136 4.23 -3.78 -23.33
C LYS A 136 4.29 -2.34 -23.83
N SER A 137 4.69 -1.40 -22.98
CA SER A 137 4.87 0.03 -23.30
C SER A 137 5.45 0.76 -22.09
N ASP A 138 6.31 1.75 -22.33
CA ASP A 138 6.83 2.65 -21.28
C ASP A 138 5.69 3.36 -20.53
N PHE A 139 4.64 3.78 -21.24
CA PHE A 139 3.45 4.39 -20.63
C PHE A 139 2.80 3.44 -19.61
N ILE A 140 2.58 2.18 -20.00
CA ILE A 140 1.96 1.16 -19.14
C ILE A 140 2.84 0.91 -17.92
N GLN A 141 4.16 0.90 -18.08
CA GLN A 141 5.09 0.73 -16.98
C GLN A 141 4.99 1.89 -15.97
N TYR A 142 5.03 3.14 -16.43
CA TYR A 142 4.92 4.30 -15.55
C TYR A 142 3.55 4.35 -14.85
N TRP A 143 2.49 4.09 -15.60
CA TRP A 143 1.13 4.06 -15.11
C TRP A 143 0.95 3.05 -13.97
N LEU A 144 1.24 1.78 -14.21
CA LEU A 144 1.02 0.71 -13.24
C LEU A 144 1.92 0.86 -12.02
N THR A 145 3.17 1.28 -12.22
CA THR A 145 4.09 1.46 -11.10
C THR A 145 3.64 2.60 -10.21
N THR A 146 3.23 3.73 -10.79
CA THR A 146 2.76 4.89 -10.01
C THR A 146 1.47 4.55 -9.25
N ALA A 147 0.52 3.86 -9.90
CA ALA A 147 -0.71 3.41 -9.26
C ALA A 147 -0.47 2.36 -8.16
N PHE A 148 0.48 1.45 -8.34
CA PHE A 148 0.87 0.49 -7.31
C PHE A 148 1.49 1.18 -6.09
N LEU A 149 2.45 2.09 -6.32
CA LEU A 149 3.14 2.80 -5.26
C LEU A 149 2.19 3.68 -4.43
N SER A 150 1.22 4.33 -5.08
CA SER A 150 0.26 5.20 -4.39
C SER A 150 -0.93 4.46 -3.78
N GLY A 151 -1.42 3.40 -4.42
CA GLY A 151 -2.72 2.80 -4.12
C GLY A 151 -2.69 1.68 -3.08
N VAL A 152 -1.58 0.95 -2.95
CA VAL A 152 -1.54 -0.29 -2.14
C VAL A 152 -1.61 -0.03 -0.63
N ILE A 153 -0.98 1.04 -0.13
CA ILE A 153 -1.05 1.41 1.30
C ILE A 153 -2.47 1.89 1.67
N PRO A 154 -3.10 2.84 0.94
CA PRO A 154 -4.51 3.16 1.15
C PRO A 154 -5.44 1.94 1.06
N PHE A 155 -5.18 1.03 0.11
CA PHE A 155 -5.95 -0.21 -0.05
C PHE A 155 -5.90 -1.10 1.18
N SER A 156 -4.72 -1.29 1.77
CA SER A 156 -4.59 -2.17 2.95
C SER A 156 -5.33 -1.61 4.16
N VAL A 157 -5.44 -0.29 4.31
CA VAL A 157 -6.28 0.34 5.34
C VAL A 157 -7.74 -0.04 5.11
N ILE A 158 -8.28 0.11 3.89
CA ILE A 158 -9.69 -0.20 3.62
C ILE A 158 -9.99 -1.68 3.81
N VAL A 159 -9.14 -2.56 3.30
CA VAL A 159 -9.33 -4.02 3.48
C VAL A 159 -9.31 -4.38 4.96
N ALA A 160 -8.48 -3.73 5.76
CA ALA A 160 -8.45 -3.92 7.21
C ALA A 160 -9.69 -3.38 7.93
N LEU A 161 -10.38 -2.38 7.37
CA LEU A 161 -11.63 -1.87 7.92
C LEU A 161 -12.80 -2.83 7.70
N LEU A 162 -12.76 -3.72 6.70
CA LEU A 162 -13.88 -4.65 6.45
C LEU A 162 -14.18 -5.55 7.67
N PRO A 163 -13.19 -6.20 8.32
CA PRO A 163 -13.41 -6.88 9.59
C PRO A 163 -13.88 -5.96 10.72
N VAL A 164 -13.35 -4.72 10.80
CA VAL A 164 -13.77 -3.72 11.82
C VAL A 164 -15.27 -3.48 11.67
N MET A 165 -15.72 -3.17 10.45
CA MET A 165 -17.11 -2.89 10.15
C MET A 165 -17.97 -4.11 10.46
N TRP A 166 -17.58 -5.30 10.01
CA TRP A 166 -18.33 -6.52 10.29
C TRP A 166 -18.51 -6.79 11.79
N TYR A 167 -17.45 -6.66 12.59
CA TYR A 167 -17.50 -6.96 14.02
C TYR A 167 -18.18 -5.83 14.83
N GLN A 168 -17.90 -4.56 14.51
CA GLN A 168 -18.43 -3.41 15.24
C GLN A 168 -19.85 -3.01 14.83
N MET A 169 -20.36 -3.44 13.67
CA MET A 169 -21.77 -3.25 13.29
C MET A 169 -22.75 -3.81 14.33
N ASN A 170 -22.32 -4.80 15.13
CA ASN A 170 -23.12 -5.38 16.20
C ASN A 170 -22.97 -4.65 17.54
N MET A 171 -22.00 -3.73 17.69
CA MET A 171 -21.67 -3.08 18.97
C MET A 171 -21.78 -1.55 18.95
N MET A 172 -21.85 -0.91 17.77
CA MET A 172 -21.98 0.54 17.63
C MET A 172 -23.31 0.94 17.02
N ALA A 173 -23.85 2.09 17.45
CA ALA A 173 -24.99 2.70 16.79
C ALA A 173 -24.67 2.99 15.31
N PRO A 174 -25.58 2.73 14.35
CA PRO A 174 -25.33 2.89 12.92
C PRO A 174 -24.78 4.27 12.52
N PHE A 175 -25.23 5.32 13.20
CA PHE A 175 -24.75 6.69 12.99
C PHE A 175 -23.25 6.84 13.34
N MET A 176 -22.79 6.28 14.46
CA MET A 176 -21.38 6.35 14.87
C MET A 176 -20.46 5.62 13.88
N LEU A 177 -20.94 4.51 13.30
CA LEU A 177 -20.21 3.78 12.26
C LEU A 177 -20.01 4.62 11.00
N ILE A 178 -21.04 5.36 10.56
CA ILE A 178 -20.96 6.25 9.39
C ILE A 178 -19.96 7.38 9.65
N PHE A 179 -19.99 8.00 10.84
CA PHE A 179 -19.01 9.04 11.21
C PHE A 179 -17.58 8.53 11.24
N PHE A 180 -17.37 7.35 11.83
CA PHE A 180 -16.06 6.71 11.86
C PHE A 180 -15.56 6.40 10.43
N LEU A 181 -16.40 5.80 9.59
CA LEU A 181 -16.06 5.48 8.21
C LEU A 181 -15.71 6.74 7.41
N ALA A 182 -16.51 7.81 7.53
CA ALA A 182 -16.24 9.08 6.86
C ALA A 182 -14.90 9.70 7.32
N ALA A 183 -14.62 9.69 8.63
CA ALA A 183 -13.37 10.21 9.17
C ALA A 183 -12.14 9.42 8.68
N VAL A 184 -12.24 8.09 8.65
CA VAL A 184 -11.13 7.24 8.17
C VAL A 184 -10.94 7.39 6.66
N LEU A 185 -12.01 7.41 5.86
CA LEU A 185 -11.92 7.60 4.41
C LEU A 185 -11.32 8.96 4.04
N LYS A 186 -11.67 10.02 4.78
CA LYS A 186 -11.01 11.32 4.65
C LYS A 186 -9.51 11.25 4.91
N GLN A 187 -9.09 10.54 5.95
CA GLN A 187 -7.66 10.39 6.27
C GLN A 187 -6.93 9.57 5.19
N ILE A 188 -7.55 8.51 4.69
CA ILE A 188 -7.01 7.68 3.59
C ILE A 188 -6.81 8.52 2.33
N PHE A 189 -7.78 9.39 2.01
CA PHE A 189 -7.67 10.31 0.88
C PHE A 189 -6.47 11.27 1.01
N VAL A 190 -6.23 11.82 2.20
CA VAL A 190 -5.06 12.68 2.47
C VAL A 190 -3.75 11.90 2.30
N ILE A 191 -3.65 10.70 2.89
CA ILE A 191 -2.46 9.83 2.77
C ILE A 191 -2.18 9.54 1.29
N LYS A 192 -3.23 9.19 0.53
CA LYS A 192 -3.14 8.94 -0.90
C LYS A 192 -2.58 10.13 -1.67
N LEU A 193 -3.09 11.34 -1.44
CA LEU A 193 -2.58 12.54 -2.10
C LEU A 193 -1.08 12.76 -1.82
N VAL A 194 -0.66 12.62 -0.56
CA VAL A 194 0.75 12.76 -0.19
C VAL A 194 1.62 11.72 -0.89
N LEU A 195 1.19 10.45 -0.90
CA LEU A 195 1.92 9.37 -1.58
C LEU A 195 2.04 9.63 -3.07
N VAL A 196 0.94 9.99 -3.74
CA VAL A 196 0.94 10.27 -5.19
C VAL A 196 1.90 11.40 -5.51
N MET A 197 1.80 12.54 -4.82
CA MET A 197 2.68 13.69 -5.07
C MET A 197 4.16 13.33 -4.85
N GLY A 198 4.45 12.55 -3.80
CA GLY A 198 5.79 12.01 -3.56
C GLY A 198 6.28 11.12 -4.71
N PHE A 199 5.46 10.17 -5.18
CA PHE A 199 5.86 9.27 -6.25
C PHE A 199 5.96 9.93 -7.62
N PHE A 200 5.11 10.92 -7.93
CA PHE A 200 5.31 11.74 -9.13
C PHE A 200 6.65 12.49 -9.06
N ALA A 201 6.98 13.11 -7.93
CA ALA A 201 8.23 13.86 -7.77
C ALA A 201 9.48 12.96 -7.82
N PHE A 202 9.47 11.79 -7.15
CA PHE A 202 10.66 10.96 -6.96
C PHE A 202 10.77 9.76 -7.89
N TYR A 203 9.66 9.13 -8.28
CA TYR A 203 9.72 7.98 -9.19
C TYR A 203 9.52 8.44 -10.63
N PHE A 204 8.41 9.13 -10.91
CA PHE A 204 8.03 9.44 -12.28
C PHE A 204 9.06 10.34 -12.98
N TYR A 205 9.54 11.40 -12.32
CA TYR A 205 10.60 12.26 -12.87
C TYR A 205 11.88 11.51 -13.28
N PHE A 206 12.32 10.55 -12.47
CA PHE A 206 13.54 9.78 -12.73
C PHE A 206 13.32 8.62 -13.69
N ALA A 207 12.10 8.10 -13.76
CA ALA A 207 11.72 7.00 -14.64
C ALA A 207 11.54 7.47 -16.08
N LEU A 208 11.06 8.71 -16.29
CA LEU A 208 10.89 9.28 -17.63
C LEU A 208 12.22 9.36 -18.40
N THR A 209 12.14 9.15 -19.70
CA THR A 209 13.26 9.24 -20.66
C THR A 209 13.30 10.64 -21.31
N GLY A 210 14.48 11.05 -21.79
CA GLY A 210 14.68 12.32 -22.49
C GLY A 210 15.37 13.43 -21.68
N VAL A 211 15.44 14.63 -22.28
CA VAL A 211 16.12 15.79 -21.70
C VAL A 211 15.49 16.23 -20.39
N ARG A 212 16.32 16.75 -19.46
CA ARG A 212 15.92 17.14 -18.11
C ARG A 212 14.70 18.06 -18.08
N LYS A 213 14.63 19.02 -19.01
CA LYS A 213 13.50 19.95 -19.15
C LYS A 213 12.20 19.22 -19.50
N LYS A 214 12.22 18.35 -20.53
CA LYS A 214 11.05 17.54 -20.96
C LYS A 214 10.50 16.71 -19.81
N ARG A 215 11.36 16.01 -19.07
CA ARG A 215 10.98 15.18 -17.91
C ARG A 215 10.37 16.00 -16.77
N PHE A 216 10.95 17.16 -16.47
CA PHE A 216 10.43 18.05 -15.43
C PHE A 216 9.03 18.54 -15.79
N VAL A 217 8.85 19.05 -17.01
CA VAL A 217 7.55 19.55 -17.50
C VAL A 217 6.51 18.43 -17.48
N GLN A 218 6.83 17.25 -18.01
CA GLN A 218 5.92 16.10 -17.98
C GLN A 218 5.49 15.73 -16.56
N THR A 219 6.45 15.71 -15.62
CA THR A 219 6.16 15.38 -14.23
C THR A 219 5.21 16.39 -13.58
N VAL A 220 5.50 17.68 -13.73
CA VAL A 220 4.69 18.76 -13.14
C VAL A 220 3.30 18.78 -13.76
N VAL A 221 3.21 18.68 -15.09
CA VAL A 221 1.92 18.70 -15.79
C VAL A 221 1.08 17.48 -15.41
N SER A 222 1.66 16.28 -15.37
CA SER A 222 0.93 15.09 -14.91
C SER A 222 0.48 15.20 -13.46
N ALA A 223 1.30 15.73 -12.55
CA ALA A 223 0.88 15.97 -11.17
C ALA A 223 -0.29 16.96 -11.08
N LEU A 224 -0.26 18.05 -11.86
CA LEU A 224 -1.36 19.00 -11.93
C LEU A 224 -2.64 18.37 -12.51
N PHE A 225 -2.53 17.54 -13.55
CA PHE A 225 -3.67 16.78 -14.07
C PHE A 225 -4.22 15.83 -13.02
N TYR A 226 -3.38 15.14 -12.25
CA TYR A 226 -3.83 14.26 -11.18
C TYR A 226 -4.66 15.03 -10.15
N VAL A 227 -4.17 16.17 -9.68
CA VAL A 227 -4.89 17.04 -8.73
C VAL A 227 -6.22 17.49 -9.34
N ALA A 228 -6.22 17.98 -10.58
CA ALA A 228 -7.44 18.42 -11.26
C ALA A 228 -8.47 17.29 -11.38
N LEU A 229 -8.04 16.08 -11.78
CA LEU A 229 -8.92 14.91 -11.91
C LEU A 229 -9.47 14.44 -10.55
N VAL A 230 -8.68 14.54 -9.48
CA VAL A 230 -9.14 14.21 -8.13
C VAL A 230 -10.20 15.19 -7.62
N PHE A 231 -10.09 16.48 -7.92
CA PHE A 231 -11.09 17.45 -7.47
C PHE A 231 -12.28 17.59 -8.42
N LEU A 232 -12.20 17.02 -9.63
CA LEU A 232 -13.25 17.10 -10.65
C LEU A 232 -14.62 16.63 -10.13
N PRO A 233 -14.76 15.49 -9.43
CA PRO A 233 -16.05 15.07 -8.90
C PRO A 233 -16.60 16.06 -7.86
N SER A 234 -15.76 16.61 -6.97
CA SER A 234 -16.21 17.61 -6.00
C SER A 234 -16.77 18.87 -6.68
N VAL A 235 -16.15 19.31 -7.78
CA VAL A 235 -16.63 20.44 -8.57
C VAL A 235 -17.96 20.10 -9.26
N ILE A 236 -18.04 18.95 -9.95
CA ILE A 236 -19.27 18.53 -10.64
C ILE A 236 -20.45 18.41 -9.66
N PHE A 237 -20.22 17.82 -8.49
CA PHE A 237 -21.27 17.61 -7.49
C PHE A 237 -21.70 18.89 -6.79
N HIS A 238 -20.84 19.92 -6.71
CA HIS A 238 -21.24 21.23 -6.21
C HIS A 238 -22.34 21.89 -7.07
N TYR A 239 -22.39 21.56 -8.35
CA TYR A 239 -23.39 22.06 -9.28
C TYR A 239 -24.64 21.16 -9.38
N LEU A 240 -24.69 20.03 -8.65
CA LEU A 240 -25.89 19.20 -8.59
C LEU A 240 -26.92 19.85 -7.63
N PRO A 241 -28.22 19.73 -7.93
CA PRO A 241 -29.28 20.18 -7.02
C PRO A 241 -29.15 19.50 -5.65
N VAL A 242 -29.37 20.25 -4.58
CA VAL A 242 -29.26 19.77 -3.18
C VAL A 242 -30.17 18.56 -2.92
N ASP A 243 -31.29 18.47 -3.63
CA ASP A 243 -32.28 17.38 -3.50
C ASP A 243 -31.96 16.16 -4.38
N SER A 244 -30.77 16.13 -5.00
CA SER A 244 -30.36 15.00 -5.83
C SER A 244 -30.21 13.75 -4.96
N PRO A 245 -30.89 12.64 -5.30
CA PRO A 245 -30.73 11.37 -4.57
C PRO A 245 -29.28 10.85 -4.60
N PHE A 246 -28.46 11.33 -5.54
CA PHE A 246 -27.02 11.04 -5.58
C PHE A 246 -26.23 11.72 -4.46
N LEU A 247 -26.55 12.97 -4.11
CA LEU A 247 -25.91 13.72 -3.01
C LEU A 247 -26.30 13.16 -1.63
N MET A 248 -27.46 12.52 -1.52
CA MET A 248 -27.92 11.87 -0.28
C MET A 248 -27.23 10.53 0.04
N VAL A 249 -26.64 9.87 -0.97
CA VAL A 249 -26.13 8.49 -0.83
C VAL A 249 -24.63 8.39 -1.08
N ALA A 250 -24.04 9.30 -1.86
CA ALA A 250 -22.62 9.25 -2.21
C ALA A 250 -21.97 10.62 -1.99
N ASP A 251 -21.10 10.72 -0.99
CA ASP A 251 -20.08 11.78 -1.00
C ASP A 251 -19.16 11.50 -2.21
N PRO A 252 -19.06 12.42 -3.18
CA PRO A 252 -18.29 12.22 -4.41
C PRO A 252 -16.81 11.91 -4.18
N LEU A 253 -16.25 12.31 -3.04
CA LEU A 253 -14.89 11.95 -2.65
C LEU A 253 -14.77 10.46 -2.30
N LEU A 254 -15.85 9.80 -1.87
CA LEU A 254 -15.87 8.36 -1.57
C LEU A 254 -15.58 7.50 -2.80
N LEU A 255 -16.07 7.88 -3.99
CA LEU A 255 -15.76 7.18 -5.25
C LEU A 255 -14.26 7.21 -5.57
N LEU A 256 -13.58 8.30 -5.21
CA LEU A 256 -12.13 8.46 -5.39
C LEU A 256 -11.31 7.86 -4.25
N THR A 257 -11.98 7.53 -3.13
CA THR A 257 -11.35 6.80 -2.02
C THR A 257 -11.21 5.32 -2.30
N VAL A 258 -11.87 4.74 -3.32
CA VAL A 258 -11.72 3.33 -3.72
C VAL A 258 -10.28 3.12 -4.23
N PRO A 259 -9.36 2.57 -3.42
CA PRO A 259 -7.94 2.54 -3.72
C PRO A 259 -7.68 1.55 -4.85
N VAL A 260 -6.54 1.71 -5.52
CA VAL A 260 -6.14 0.87 -6.67
C VAL A 260 -6.98 1.14 -7.92
N LEU A 261 -8.32 1.03 -7.88
CA LEU A 261 -9.16 1.30 -9.06
C LEU A 261 -9.15 2.77 -9.45
N SER A 262 -9.40 3.66 -8.50
CA SER A 262 -9.30 5.10 -8.76
C SER A 262 -7.85 5.51 -9.04
N ASP A 263 -6.86 4.90 -8.37
CA ASP A 263 -5.44 5.16 -8.66
C ASP A 263 -5.05 4.75 -10.08
N LEU A 264 -5.53 3.60 -10.55
CA LEU A 264 -5.34 3.17 -11.94
C LEU A 264 -5.95 4.20 -12.89
N CYS A 265 -7.21 4.60 -12.72
CA CYS A 265 -7.81 5.58 -13.63
C CYS A 265 -7.10 6.95 -13.57
N LEU A 266 -6.87 7.49 -12.38
CA LEU A 266 -6.32 8.83 -12.19
C LEU A 266 -4.85 8.92 -12.60
N CYS A 267 -4.01 7.95 -12.21
CA CYS A 267 -2.60 7.94 -12.62
C CYS A 267 -2.46 7.74 -14.13
N GLY A 268 -3.29 6.89 -14.74
CA GLY A 268 -3.26 6.66 -16.18
C GLY A 268 -3.61 7.91 -16.98
N LEU A 269 -4.75 8.55 -16.64
CA LEU A 269 -5.21 9.76 -17.31
C LEU A 269 -4.25 10.95 -17.11
N SER A 270 -3.68 11.09 -15.92
CA SER A 270 -2.74 12.18 -15.63
C SER A 270 -1.39 12.03 -16.35
N ILE A 271 -0.85 10.82 -16.41
CA ILE A 271 0.37 10.53 -17.19
C ILE A 271 0.11 10.75 -18.68
N TYR A 272 -1.03 10.30 -19.17
CA TYR A 272 -1.43 10.47 -20.57
C TYR A 272 -1.58 11.96 -20.94
N GLY A 273 -2.28 12.73 -20.11
CA GLY A 273 -2.45 14.17 -20.30
C GLY A 273 -1.12 14.92 -20.32
N GLY A 274 -0.21 14.58 -19.39
CA GLY A 274 1.14 15.16 -19.37
C GLY A 274 1.98 14.82 -20.59
N GLU A 275 1.92 13.57 -21.06
CA GLU A 275 2.60 13.15 -22.29
C GLU A 275 2.09 13.94 -23.51
N LYS A 276 0.76 14.12 -23.64
CA LYS A 276 0.17 14.87 -24.75
C LYS A 276 0.52 16.36 -24.73
N VAL A 277 0.53 16.99 -23.57
CA VAL A 277 0.97 18.39 -23.45
C VAL A 277 2.43 18.53 -23.84
N VAL A 278 3.28 17.64 -23.37
CA VAL A 278 4.71 17.67 -23.66
C VAL A 278 5.00 17.43 -25.15
N ALA A 279 4.27 16.52 -25.79
CA ALA A 279 4.35 16.28 -27.23
C ALA A 279 4.14 17.58 -28.04
N VAL A 280 3.13 18.37 -27.67
CA VAL A 280 2.84 19.66 -28.35
C VAL A 280 3.99 20.67 -28.23
N PHE A 281 4.69 20.70 -27.10
CA PHE A 281 5.74 21.70 -26.83
C PHE A 281 7.16 21.24 -27.20
N PHE A 282 7.40 19.94 -27.35
CA PHE A 282 8.75 19.37 -27.45
C PHE A 282 8.94 18.36 -28.61
N ASP A 283 7.93 18.03 -29.41
CA ASP A 283 8.11 17.13 -30.56
C ASP A 283 8.60 17.84 -31.85
N GLY A 284 9.08 19.08 -31.73
CA GLY A 284 9.72 19.87 -32.79
C GLY A 284 11.22 20.16 -32.58
N GLU A 285 11.83 19.62 -31.53
CA GLU A 285 13.28 19.61 -31.27
C GLU A 285 13.88 18.25 -31.64
#